data_AF-A0A813IN13-F1
#
_entry.id   AF-A0A813IN13-F1
#
_cell.length_a   1.000
_cell.length_b   1.000
_cell.length_c   1.000
_cell.angle_alpha   90.00
_cell.angle_beta   90.00
_cell.angle_gamma   90.00
#
_symmetry.space_group_name_H-M   'P 1'
#
loop_
_entity.id
_entity.type
_entity.pdbx_description
1 polymer ?
#
loop_
_entity_poly.entity_id
_entity_poly.type
_entity_poly.pdbx_seq_one_letter_code
_entity_poly.pdbx_strand_id
1 'polypeptide(L)'
;YSYHDVHIRFWLGDLPIVSMAVTLSTLAITSFMLIYKSMVNSQRGRQNAQRASSKSSGGGGGSLIEAESKIRFSLRTLRLILIMITILSVVSATLGFLVVKSGLEMSSSLTSNCGMEGNSLSITKVEHSLQAFYKVCQQDTANKGKEVDECPGFAEEFPAPAPYPSYLKIMEYENKCSGFCTHGTTIFNLEQPKVEGVCGKILGVYLWSISYAVGVPSIFAGMALAIMSLLLLSYEGL
;
A
#
# COMPACT_ATOMS: atom_id res chain seq x y z
N TYR A 1 -8.18 11.94 7.96
CA TYR A 1 -8.02 10.52 7.59
C TYR A 1 -9.09 10.23 6.56
N SER A 2 -8.70 9.76 5.38
CA SER A 2 -9.68 9.34 4.37
C SER A 2 -10.28 8.01 4.83
N TYR A 3 -11.60 7.90 4.90
CA TYR A 3 -12.27 6.67 5.35
C TYR A 3 -11.93 5.45 4.49
N HIS A 4 -11.53 5.66 3.23
CA HIS A 4 -10.94 4.64 2.37
C HIS A 4 -9.76 3.88 3.00
N ASP A 5 -8.99 4.53 3.89
CA ASP A 5 -7.88 3.89 4.59
C ASP A 5 -8.37 2.88 5.65
N VAL A 6 -9.58 3.07 6.20
CA VAL A 6 -10.14 2.21 7.25
C VAL A 6 -10.42 0.81 6.70
N HIS A 7 -11.01 0.73 5.50
CA HIS A 7 -11.29 -0.55 4.86
C HIS A 7 -9.99 -1.32 4.57
N ILE A 8 -8.98 -0.65 4.01
CA ILE A 8 -7.71 -1.28 3.67
C ILE A 8 -7.02 -1.79 4.93
N ARG A 9 -6.93 -0.96 5.98
CA ARG A 9 -6.30 -1.35 7.25
C ARG A 9 -7.05 -2.47 7.96
N PHE A 10 -8.38 -2.45 7.94
CA PHE A 10 -9.18 -3.48 8.58
C PHE A 10 -8.97 -4.86 7.94
N TRP A 11 -8.85 -4.92 6.61
CA TRP A 11 -8.78 -6.19 5.86
C TRP A 11 -7.36 -6.64 5.50
N LEU A 12 -6.47 -5.72 5.14
CA LEU A 12 -5.10 -6.00 4.69
C LEU A 12 -4.05 -5.58 5.72
N GLY A 13 -4.46 -4.96 6.83
CA GLY A 13 -3.54 -4.42 7.83
C GLY A 13 -2.65 -3.32 7.26
N ASP A 14 -1.42 -3.24 7.77
CA ASP A 14 -0.42 -2.28 7.31
C ASP A 14 0.42 -2.78 6.12
N LEU A 15 0.12 -3.97 5.58
CA LEU A 15 0.92 -4.59 4.51
C LEU A 15 1.10 -3.69 3.28
N PRO A 16 0.05 -3.08 2.70
CA PRO A 16 0.22 -2.20 1.53
C PRO A 16 1.08 -0.98 1.85
N ILE A 17 0.91 -0.39 3.04
CA ILE A 17 1.64 0.81 3.47
C ILE A 17 3.13 0.48 3.66
N VAL A 18 3.44 -0.60 4.37
CA VAL A 18 4.81 -1.06 4.57
C VAL A 18 5.47 -1.43 3.24
N SER A 19 4.76 -2.13 2.36
CA SER A 19 5.24 -2.45 1.01
C SER A 19 5.60 -1.19 0.23
N MET A 20 4.72 -0.20 0.16
CA MET A 20 4.99 1.08 -0.51
C MET A 20 6.19 1.81 0.09
N ALA A 21 6.27 1.88 1.42
CA ALA A 21 7.37 2.55 2.11
C ALA A 21 8.73 1.91 1.80
N VAL A 22 8.82 0.57 1.81
CA VAL A 22 10.04 -0.17 1.48
C VAL A 22 10.41 0.02 0.01
N THR A 23 9.44 -0.07 -0.90
CA THR A 23 9.66 0.14 -2.35
C THR A 23 10.17 1.56 -2.62
N LEU A 24 9.52 2.58 -2.05
CA LEU A 24 9.93 3.99 -2.20
C LEU A 24 11.32 4.25 -1.62
N SER A 25 11.63 3.68 -0.45
CA SER A 25 12.96 3.80 0.16
C SER A 25 14.04 3.19 -0.73
N THR A 26 13.77 2.01 -1.29
CA THR A 26 14.70 1.31 -2.19
C THR A 26 14.93 2.10 -3.48
N LEU A 27 13.85 2.65 -4.07
CA LEU A 27 13.93 3.52 -5.25
C LEU A 27 14.69 4.81 -4.97
N ALA A 28 14.47 5.45 -3.82
CA ALA A 28 15.16 6.67 -3.43
C ALA A 28 16.67 6.45 -3.28
N ILE A 29 17.08 5.38 -2.58
CA ILE A 29 18.49 5.00 -2.41
C ILE A 29 19.14 4.71 -3.77
N THR A 30 18.46 3.94 -4.63
CA THR A 30 18.97 3.60 -5.96
C THR A 30 19.10 4.85 -6.84
N SER A 31 18.10 5.73 -6.83
CA SER A 31 18.11 6.98 -7.60
C SER A 31 19.23 7.90 -7.15
N PHE A 32 19.44 8.04 -5.84
CA PHE A 32 20.56 8.79 -5.29
C PHE A 32 21.91 8.24 -5.77
N MET A 33 22.08 6.91 -5.78
CA MET A 33 23.31 6.26 -6.27
C MET A 33 23.55 6.50 -7.77
N LEU A 34 22.49 6.46 -8.59
CA LEU A 34 22.58 6.73 -10.03
C LEU A 34 22.95 8.19 -10.31
N ILE A 35 22.34 9.14 -9.60
CA ILE A 35 22.66 10.57 -9.69
C ILE A 35 24.11 10.80 -9.28
N TYR A 36 24.52 10.23 -8.14
CA TYR A 36 25.89 10.32 -7.65
C TYR A 36 26.91 9.80 -8.69
N LYS A 37 26.65 8.61 -9.26
CA LYS A 37 27.49 8.03 -10.31
C LYS A 37 27.57 8.92 -11.55
N SER A 38 26.44 9.48 -11.98
CA SER A 38 26.37 10.41 -13.12
C SER A 38 27.22 11.67 -12.88
N MET A 39 27.11 12.27 -11.69
CA MET A 39 27.90 13.44 -11.30
C MET A 39 29.41 13.14 -11.30
N VAL A 40 29.82 12.02 -10.72
CA VAL A 40 31.24 11.59 -10.69
C VAL A 40 31.78 11.35 -12.10
N ASN A 41 31.01 10.69 -12.98
CA ASN A 41 31.41 10.46 -14.36
C ASN A 41 31.56 11.77 -15.15
N SER A 42 30.64 12.72 -14.94
CA SER A 42 30.71 14.05 -15.55
C SER A 42 31.96 14.82 -15.11
N GLN A 43 32.27 14.81 -13.81
CA GLN A 43 33.48 15.43 -13.28
C GLN A 43 34.76 14.81 -13.84
N ARG A 44 34.84 13.47 -13.91
CA ARG A 44 35.98 12.77 -14.53
C ARG A 44 36.14 13.12 -16.00
N GLY A 45 35.04 13.24 -16.75
CA GLY A 45 35.06 13.68 -18.15
C GLY A 45 35.67 15.08 -18.31
N ARG A 46 35.27 16.02 -17.45
CA ARG A 46 35.82 17.39 -17.44
C ARG A 46 37.31 17.41 -17.08
N GLN A 47 37.71 16.65 -16.06
CA GLN A 47 39.13 16.53 -15.68
C GLN A 47 39.98 15.93 -16.81
N ASN A 48 39.48 14.90 -17.49
CA ASN A 48 40.17 14.30 -18.63
C ASN A 48 40.30 15.29 -19.80
N ALA A 49 39.26 16.07 -20.08
CA ALA A 49 39.30 17.12 -21.10
C ALA A 49 40.34 18.23 -20.75
N GLN A 50 40.39 18.67 -19.49
CA GLN A 50 41.39 19.64 -19.01
C GLN A 50 42.83 19.08 -19.05
N ARG A 51 43.01 17.78 -18.80
CA ARG A 51 44.31 17.11 -18.95
C ARG A 51 44.73 17.00 -20.42
N ALA A 52 43.78 16.81 -21.33
CA ALA A 52 44.06 16.78 -22.76
C ALA A 52 44.47 18.16 -23.28
N SER A 53 43.82 19.25 -22.83
CA SER A 53 44.17 20.62 -23.22
C SER A 53 45.46 21.14 -22.59
N SER A 54 45.76 20.78 -21.34
CA SER A 54 47.03 21.18 -20.69
C SER A 54 48.25 20.52 -21.33
N LYS A 55 48.12 19.28 -21.82
CA LYS A 55 49.20 18.61 -22.57
C LYS A 55 49.59 19.31 -23.88
N SER A 56 48.69 20.06 -24.51
CA SER A 56 49.02 20.79 -25.74
C SER A 56 49.76 22.12 -25.48
N SER A 57 49.81 22.60 -24.23
CA SER A 57 50.31 23.94 -23.89
C SER A 57 51.70 23.98 -23.24
N GLY A 58 52.49 22.90 -23.29
CA GLY A 58 53.95 22.91 -23.06
C GLY A 58 54.52 23.45 -21.73
N GLY A 59 53.70 23.84 -20.76
CA GLY A 59 54.15 24.48 -19.52
C GLY A 59 54.25 23.53 -18.33
N GLY A 60 55.46 23.09 -17.99
CA GLY A 60 55.76 22.35 -16.77
C GLY A 60 55.55 23.21 -15.52
N GLY A 61 54.70 22.75 -14.60
CA GLY A 61 54.42 23.43 -13.34
C GLY A 61 53.47 22.64 -12.45
N GLY A 62 53.87 21.42 -12.09
CA GLY A 62 53.11 20.56 -11.18
C GLY A 62 53.22 21.03 -9.72
N SER A 63 52.09 21.05 -9.01
CA SER A 63 52.02 20.80 -7.55
C SER A 63 50.59 20.94 -6.96
N LEU A 64 49.60 21.44 -7.70
CA LEU A 64 48.24 21.64 -7.15
C LEU A 64 47.27 20.44 -7.25
N ILE A 65 47.72 19.27 -7.70
CA ILE A 65 46.84 18.10 -7.99
C ILE A 65 46.66 17.15 -6.78
N GLU A 66 47.25 17.45 -5.61
CA GLU A 66 47.28 16.50 -4.48
C GLU A 66 46.05 16.56 -3.55
N ALA A 67 45.17 17.56 -3.70
CA ALA A 67 43.99 17.73 -2.83
C ALA A 67 42.72 17.01 -3.30
N GLU A 68 42.66 16.46 -4.52
CA GLU A 68 41.43 15.90 -5.12
C GLU A 68 41.15 14.41 -4.78
N SER A 69 41.91 13.80 -3.86
CA SER A 69 41.78 12.36 -3.54
C SER A 69 40.70 12.00 -2.50
N LYS A 70 40.03 12.98 -1.86
CA LYS A 70 39.20 12.73 -0.66
C LYS A 70 37.81 12.12 -0.89
N ILE A 71 37.30 12.02 -2.12
CA ILE A 71 36.00 11.37 -2.41
C ILE A 71 36.19 10.13 -3.30
N ARG A 72 37.19 9.29 -2.99
CA ARG A 72 37.17 7.90 -3.47
C ARG A 72 36.29 7.10 -2.52
N PHE A 73 35.02 6.93 -2.87
CA PHE A 73 34.25 5.82 -2.29
C PHE A 73 35.06 4.55 -2.47
N SER A 74 35.39 3.90 -1.36
CA SER A 74 36.08 2.62 -1.41
C SER A 74 35.19 1.64 -2.18
N LEU A 75 35.78 0.86 -3.08
CA LEU A 75 35.08 -0.22 -3.80
C LEU A 75 34.32 -1.12 -2.82
N ARG A 76 34.86 -1.31 -1.60
CA ARG A 76 34.20 -2.04 -0.51
C ARG A 76 32.87 -1.40 -0.11
N THR A 77 32.83 -0.07 0.04
CA THR A 77 31.61 0.67 0.41
C THR A 77 30.54 0.57 -0.68
N LEU A 78 30.93 0.68 -1.95
CA LEU A 78 30.01 0.52 -3.08
C LEU A 78 29.39 -0.88 -3.11
N ARG A 79 30.21 -1.93 -2.92
CA ARG A 79 29.73 -3.33 -2.83
C ARG A 79 28.75 -3.53 -1.68
N LEU A 80 29.05 -2.99 -0.49
CA LEU A 80 28.14 -3.05 0.65
C LEU A 80 26.80 -2.37 0.36
N ILE A 81 26.82 -1.20 -0.29
CA ILE A 81 25.59 -0.51 -0.68
C ILE A 81 24.78 -1.33 -1.69
N LEU A 82 25.44 -1.90 -2.71
CA LEU A 82 24.76 -2.75 -3.71
C LEU A 82 24.15 -4.02 -3.10
N ILE A 83 24.84 -4.65 -2.14
CA ILE A 83 24.29 -5.79 -1.37
C ILE A 83 23.05 -5.36 -0.60
N MET A 84 23.10 -4.21 0.11
CA MET A 84 21.95 -3.69 0.84
C MET A 84 20.77 -3.36 -0.08
N ILE A 85 21.02 -2.73 -1.23
CA ILE A 85 19.98 -2.48 -2.25
C ILE A 85 19.38 -3.79 -2.74
N THR A 86 20.21 -4.81 -2.99
CA THR A 86 19.73 -6.14 -3.43
C THR A 86 18.80 -6.76 -2.39
N ILE A 87 19.19 -6.75 -1.10
CA ILE A 87 18.38 -7.29 -0.01
C ILE A 87 17.05 -6.52 0.09
N LEU A 88 17.09 -5.19 0.12
CA LEU A 88 15.88 -4.35 0.19
C LEU A 88 14.96 -4.56 -1.01
N SER A 89 15.51 -4.76 -2.20
CA SER A 89 14.77 -5.02 -3.44
C SER A 89 14.06 -6.38 -3.40
N VAL A 90 14.72 -7.42 -2.87
CA VAL A 90 14.10 -8.73 -2.64
C VAL A 90 12.99 -8.63 -1.61
N VAL A 91 13.23 -7.96 -0.48
CA VAL A 91 12.20 -7.74 0.56
C VAL A 91 10.99 -6.98 -0.01
N SER A 92 11.22 -5.92 -0.78
CA SER A 92 10.17 -5.17 -1.48
C SER A 92 9.35 -6.07 -2.40
N ALA A 93 10.00 -6.91 -3.21
CA ALA A 93 9.31 -7.84 -4.10
C ALA A 93 8.49 -8.88 -3.34
N THR A 94 9.03 -9.45 -2.24
CA THR A 94 8.31 -10.39 -1.38
C THR A 94 7.10 -9.73 -0.72
N LEU A 95 7.24 -8.52 -0.17
CA LEU A 95 6.11 -7.78 0.41
C LEU A 95 5.04 -7.47 -0.63
N GLY A 96 5.45 -7.03 -1.83
CA GLY A 96 4.52 -6.81 -2.94
C GLY A 96 3.75 -8.08 -3.32
N PHE A 97 4.42 -9.23 -3.35
CA PHE A 97 3.78 -10.54 -3.58
C PHE A 97 2.78 -10.89 -2.48
N LEU A 98 3.14 -10.69 -1.21
CA LEU A 98 2.23 -10.93 -0.08
C LEU A 98 1.00 -10.02 -0.15
N VAL A 99 1.15 -8.73 -0.50
CA VAL A 99 0.02 -7.82 -0.70
C VAL A 99 -0.95 -8.33 -1.78
N VAL A 100 -0.43 -8.74 -2.96
CA VAL A 100 -1.28 -9.28 -4.03
C VAL A 100 -1.98 -10.56 -3.58
N LYS A 101 -1.23 -11.49 -2.96
CA LYS A 101 -1.77 -12.77 -2.49
C LYS A 101 -2.88 -12.56 -1.46
N SER A 102 -2.63 -11.78 -0.41
CA SER A 102 -3.62 -11.48 0.62
C SER A 102 -4.83 -10.73 0.06
N GLY A 103 -4.61 -9.81 -0.87
CA GLY A 103 -5.68 -9.12 -1.59
C GLY A 103 -6.59 -10.05 -2.39
N LEU A 104 -6.00 -11.01 -3.11
CA LEU A 104 -6.74 -12.02 -3.87
C LEU A 104 -7.52 -12.97 -2.97
N GLU A 105 -6.88 -13.49 -1.91
CA GLU A 105 -7.54 -14.39 -0.94
C GLU A 105 -8.71 -13.67 -0.26
N MET A 106 -8.51 -12.42 0.18
CA MET A 106 -9.56 -11.65 0.83
C MET A 106 -10.69 -11.25 -0.13
N SER A 107 -10.35 -10.84 -1.36
CA SER A 107 -11.32 -10.54 -2.39
C SER A 107 -12.17 -11.76 -2.75
N SER A 108 -11.54 -12.92 -2.91
CA SER A 108 -12.24 -14.19 -3.17
C SER A 108 -13.12 -14.59 -1.99
N SER A 109 -12.63 -14.46 -0.76
CA SER A 109 -13.41 -14.72 0.45
C SER A 109 -14.65 -13.82 0.52
N LEU A 110 -14.51 -12.52 0.26
CA LEU A 110 -15.63 -11.56 0.28
C LEU A 110 -16.59 -11.67 -0.91
N THR A 111 -16.15 -12.18 -2.05
CA THR A 111 -16.99 -12.25 -3.26
C THR A 111 -17.67 -13.61 -3.43
N SER A 112 -17.02 -14.71 -3.05
CA SER A 112 -17.53 -16.08 -3.22
C SER A 112 -17.98 -16.70 -1.90
N ASN A 113 -17.28 -16.43 -0.79
CA ASN A 113 -17.46 -17.10 0.49
C ASN A 113 -17.93 -16.14 1.61
N CYS A 114 -18.56 -15.04 1.23
CA CYS A 114 -18.91 -13.97 2.15
C CYS A 114 -19.81 -14.51 3.26
N GLY A 115 -19.42 -14.27 4.51
CA GLY A 115 -20.22 -14.64 5.67
C GLY A 115 -20.04 -16.10 6.11
N MET A 116 -19.14 -16.86 5.48
CA MET A 116 -18.85 -18.24 5.90
C MET A 116 -17.79 -18.30 7.01
N GLU A 117 -16.83 -17.37 7.03
CA GLU A 117 -15.69 -17.41 7.96
C GLU A 117 -15.14 -16.04 8.38
N GLY A 118 -14.33 -16.04 9.43
CA GLY A 118 -13.52 -14.91 9.89
C GLY A 118 -14.32 -13.65 10.24
N ASN A 119 -13.77 -12.49 9.83
CA ASN A 119 -14.39 -11.19 10.07
C ASN A 119 -15.70 -11.02 9.30
N SER A 120 -15.82 -11.63 8.11
CA SER A 120 -17.03 -11.52 7.29
C SER A 120 -18.24 -12.15 8.00
N LEU A 121 -18.08 -13.34 8.57
CA LEU A 121 -19.10 -14.00 9.38
C LEU A 121 -19.49 -13.17 10.60
N SER A 122 -18.51 -12.57 11.28
CA SER A 122 -18.76 -11.75 12.47
C SER A 122 -19.58 -10.50 12.12
N ILE A 123 -19.24 -9.84 11.01
CA ILE A 123 -19.99 -8.70 10.49
C ILE A 123 -21.42 -9.11 10.10
N THR A 124 -21.59 -10.23 9.38
CA THR A 124 -22.92 -10.73 9.00
C THR A 124 -23.80 -11.09 10.19
N LYS A 125 -23.23 -11.67 11.26
CA LYS A 125 -23.98 -11.92 12.50
C LYS A 125 -24.49 -10.62 13.13
N VAL A 126 -23.62 -9.62 13.23
CA VAL A 126 -24.01 -8.30 13.77
C VAL A 126 -25.03 -7.62 12.86
N GLU A 127 -24.88 -7.71 11.54
CA GLU A 127 -25.85 -7.22 10.57
C GLU A 127 -27.24 -7.85 10.81
N HIS A 128 -27.32 -9.16 11.01
CA HIS A 128 -28.59 -9.82 11.32
C HIS A 128 -29.20 -9.34 12.65
N SER A 129 -28.38 -9.16 13.70
CA SER A 129 -28.85 -8.59 14.96
C SER A 129 -29.36 -7.15 14.79
N LEU A 130 -28.65 -6.31 14.03
CA LEU A 130 -29.07 -4.95 13.71
C LEU A 130 -30.37 -4.93 12.92
N GLN A 131 -30.53 -5.79 11.92
CA GLN A 131 -31.75 -5.90 11.14
C GLN A 131 -32.94 -6.37 12.01
N ALA A 132 -32.71 -7.30 12.94
CA ALA A 132 -33.75 -7.75 13.87
C ALA A 132 -34.18 -6.63 14.81
N PHE A 133 -33.22 -5.92 15.42
CA PHE A 133 -33.47 -4.75 16.26
C PHE A 133 -34.21 -3.65 15.49
N TYR A 134 -33.76 -3.33 14.28
CA TYR A 134 -34.36 -2.31 13.42
C TYR A 134 -35.80 -2.65 13.06
N LYS A 135 -36.09 -3.91 12.72
CA LYS A 135 -37.46 -4.38 12.45
C LYS A 135 -38.40 -4.15 13.64
N VAL A 136 -37.93 -4.35 14.87
CA VAL A 136 -38.71 -4.08 16.09
C VAL A 136 -38.93 -2.57 16.26
N CYS A 137 -37.87 -1.78 16.10
CA CYS A 137 -37.95 -0.32 16.20
C CYS A 137 -38.97 0.28 15.21
N GLN A 138 -38.98 -0.19 13.96
CA GLN A 138 -39.86 0.30 12.90
C GLN A 138 -41.35 -0.06 13.08
N GLN A 139 -41.69 -0.94 14.03
CA GLN A 139 -43.09 -1.22 14.36
C GLN A 139 -43.76 -0.02 15.04
N ASP A 140 -42.98 0.82 15.74
CA ASP A 140 -43.47 2.06 16.33
C ASP A 140 -43.53 3.18 15.28
N THR A 141 -44.72 3.74 15.08
CA THR A 141 -44.95 4.90 14.21
C THR A 141 -44.08 6.10 14.54
N ALA A 142 -43.67 6.30 15.79
CA ALA A 142 -42.81 7.41 16.21
C ALA A 142 -41.34 7.24 15.74
N ASN A 143 -40.94 6.04 15.34
CA ASN A 143 -39.59 5.72 14.88
C ASN A 143 -39.52 5.42 13.38
N LYS A 144 -40.64 5.52 12.67
CA LYS A 144 -40.67 5.33 11.22
C LYS A 144 -39.76 6.35 10.54
N GLY A 145 -38.83 5.86 9.71
CA GLY A 145 -37.90 6.69 8.96
C GLY A 145 -36.66 7.17 9.73
N LYS A 146 -36.50 6.76 11.00
CA LYS A 146 -35.25 6.97 11.74
C LYS A 146 -34.20 5.93 11.36
N GLU A 147 -32.93 6.31 11.41
CA GLU A 147 -31.82 5.36 11.26
C GLU A 147 -31.76 4.39 12.44
N VAL A 148 -31.13 3.23 12.24
CA VAL A 148 -31.05 2.20 13.29
C VAL A 148 -30.33 2.68 14.56
N ASP A 149 -29.35 3.59 14.45
CA ASP A 149 -28.64 4.16 15.61
C ASP A 149 -29.38 5.30 16.30
N GLU A 150 -30.49 5.78 15.73
CA GLU A 150 -31.42 6.74 16.34
C GLU A 150 -32.60 6.06 17.06
N CYS A 151 -32.73 4.73 16.90
CA CYS A 151 -33.75 3.94 17.58
C CYS A 151 -33.50 3.84 19.09
N PRO A 152 -34.56 3.91 19.92
CA PRO A 152 -34.43 3.76 21.36
C PRO A 152 -33.91 2.36 21.71
N GLY A 153 -32.94 2.27 22.64
CA GLY A 153 -32.33 0.99 23.04
C GLY A 153 -31.06 0.61 22.27
N PHE A 154 -30.65 1.40 21.26
CA PHE A 154 -29.51 1.04 20.41
C PHE A 154 -28.19 0.98 21.19
N ALA A 155 -27.94 1.96 22.06
CA ALA A 155 -26.71 2.03 22.85
C ALA A 155 -26.62 0.91 23.91
N GLU A 156 -27.77 0.44 24.38
CA GLU A 156 -27.90 -0.66 25.32
C GLU A 156 -27.67 -2.02 24.63
N GLU A 157 -28.24 -2.22 23.43
CA GLU A 157 -28.09 -3.45 22.65
C GLU A 157 -26.68 -3.57 22.02
N PHE A 158 -26.12 -2.43 21.57
CA PHE A 158 -24.80 -2.35 20.94
C PHE A 158 -23.87 -1.40 21.72
N PRO A 159 -23.40 -1.81 22.91
CA PRO A 159 -22.60 -0.94 23.78
C PRO A 159 -21.24 -0.60 23.15
N ALA A 160 -20.74 0.59 23.49
CA ALA A 160 -19.44 1.05 23.01
C ALA A 160 -18.27 0.22 23.61
N PRO A 161 -17.21 -0.07 22.82
CA PRO A 161 -17.07 0.24 21.40
C PRO A 161 -17.83 -0.79 20.56
N ALA A 162 -18.69 -0.31 19.66
CA ALA A 162 -19.47 -1.14 18.73
C ALA A 162 -18.83 -1.09 17.32
N PRO A 163 -17.67 -1.74 17.10
CA PRO A 163 -16.88 -1.55 15.88
C PRO A 163 -17.62 -2.02 14.63
N TYR A 164 -18.37 -3.13 14.71
CA TYR A 164 -19.07 -3.68 13.55
C TYR A 164 -20.28 -2.84 13.12
N PRO A 165 -21.18 -2.39 14.03
CA PRO A 165 -22.22 -1.44 13.64
C PRO A 165 -21.66 -0.14 13.05
N SER A 166 -20.63 0.46 13.67
CA SER A 166 -19.99 1.67 13.13
C SER A 166 -19.34 1.41 11.76
N TYR A 167 -18.71 0.25 11.57
CA TYR A 167 -18.11 -0.13 10.29
C TYR A 167 -19.17 -0.34 9.20
N LEU A 168 -20.29 -1.00 9.52
CA LEU A 168 -21.42 -1.17 8.61
C LEU A 168 -22.03 0.16 8.20
N LYS A 169 -22.20 1.09 9.16
CA LYS A 169 -22.65 2.46 8.88
C LYS A 169 -21.74 3.13 7.84
N ILE A 170 -20.42 3.15 8.07
CA ILE A 170 -19.46 3.73 7.12
C ILE A 170 -19.56 3.04 5.75
N MET A 171 -19.62 1.71 5.72
CA MET A 171 -19.74 0.93 4.48
C MET A 171 -20.98 1.33 3.66
N GLU A 172 -22.17 1.37 4.27
CA GLU A 172 -23.43 1.73 3.58
C GLU A 172 -23.39 3.17 3.06
N TYR A 173 -22.86 4.10 3.85
CA TYR A 173 -22.77 5.51 3.50
C TYR A 173 -21.82 5.77 2.33
N GLU A 174 -20.62 5.21 2.37
CA GLU A 174 -19.58 5.52 1.39
C GLU A 174 -19.72 4.73 0.09
N ASN A 175 -20.09 3.45 0.19
CA ASN A 175 -20.14 2.55 -0.95
C ASN A 175 -21.54 2.40 -1.54
N LYS A 176 -22.54 3.15 -1.03
CA LYS A 176 -23.92 3.17 -1.53
C LYS A 176 -24.51 1.76 -1.71
N CYS A 177 -24.27 0.94 -0.71
CA CYS A 177 -24.55 -0.49 -0.71
C CYS A 177 -25.50 -0.84 0.44
N SER A 178 -26.10 -2.03 0.39
CA SER A 178 -26.98 -2.51 1.45
C SER A 178 -26.65 -3.94 1.83
N GLY A 179 -26.61 -4.18 3.14
CA GLY A 179 -26.19 -5.45 3.71
C GLY A 179 -24.74 -5.83 3.38
N PHE A 180 -24.17 -6.77 4.14
CA PHE A 180 -22.76 -7.09 4.01
C PHE A 180 -22.49 -8.26 3.08
N CYS A 181 -23.14 -9.41 3.29
CA CYS A 181 -22.97 -10.61 2.45
C CYS A 181 -24.24 -11.02 1.71
N THR A 182 -25.39 -10.56 2.18
CA THR A 182 -26.69 -10.77 1.55
C THR A 182 -27.33 -9.43 1.24
N HIS A 183 -28.21 -9.37 0.25
CA HIS A 183 -29.00 -8.16 0.00
C HIS A 183 -29.87 -7.86 1.22
N GLY A 184 -29.58 -6.76 1.89
CA GLY A 184 -30.33 -6.26 3.04
C GLY A 184 -31.13 -5.00 2.69
N THR A 185 -32.00 -4.59 3.59
CA THR A 185 -32.51 -3.20 3.62
C THR A 185 -31.39 -2.30 4.14
N THR A 186 -31.25 -1.10 3.57
CA THR A 186 -30.38 -0.09 4.20
C THR A 186 -30.96 0.25 5.57
N ILE A 187 -30.11 0.21 6.60
CA ILE A 187 -30.52 0.47 7.99
C ILE A 187 -29.89 1.76 8.53
N PHE A 188 -28.79 2.20 7.91
CA PHE A 188 -28.12 3.45 8.25
C PHE A 188 -28.33 4.56 7.21
N ASN A 189 -28.72 4.23 5.98
CA ASN A 189 -28.81 5.21 4.89
C ASN A 189 -30.15 5.09 4.16
N LEU A 190 -31.18 5.70 4.73
CA LEU A 190 -32.56 5.57 4.26
C LEU A 190 -32.88 6.46 3.05
N GLU A 191 -32.08 7.49 2.80
CA GLU A 191 -32.34 8.48 1.76
C GLU A 191 -31.86 8.04 0.36
N GLN A 192 -31.09 6.95 0.24
CA GLN A 192 -30.49 6.56 -1.03
C GLN A 192 -31.46 5.75 -1.92
N PRO A 193 -31.83 6.27 -3.11
CA PRO A 193 -32.87 5.65 -3.96
C PRO A 193 -32.38 4.45 -4.78
N LYS A 194 -31.07 4.20 -4.84
CA LYS A 194 -30.48 3.07 -5.60
C LYS A 194 -29.29 2.49 -4.87
N VAL A 195 -29.45 1.25 -4.42
CA VAL A 195 -28.38 0.42 -3.89
C VAL A 195 -27.61 -0.18 -5.06
N GLU A 196 -26.29 -0.02 -5.09
CA GLU A 196 -25.42 -0.51 -6.17
C GLU A 196 -25.08 -2.02 -6.04
N GLY A 197 -25.29 -2.59 -4.86
CA GLY A 197 -25.14 -4.01 -4.59
C GLY A 197 -24.88 -4.32 -3.11
N VAL A 198 -24.38 -5.53 -2.87
CA VAL A 198 -23.98 -6.01 -1.54
C VAL A 198 -22.60 -5.45 -1.16
N CYS A 199 -22.48 -4.88 0.04
CA CYS A 199 -21.28 -4.15 0.48
C CYS A 199 -20.00 -5.00 0.43
N GLY A 200 -20.06 -6.27 0.84
CA GLY A 200 -18.90 -7.17 0.86
C GLY A 200 -18.34 -7.44 -0.54
N LYS A 201 -19.20 -7.53 -1.56
CA LYS A 201 -18.78 -7.72 -2.95
C LYS A 201 -18.06 -6.48 -3.50
N ILE A 202 -18.62 -5.30 -3.28
CA ILE A 202 -18.02 -4.02 -3.70
C ILE A 202 -16.65 -3.86 -3.03
N LEU A 203 -16.58 -4.14 -1.73
CA LEU A 203 -15.35 -4.11 -0.97
C LEU A 203 -14.31 -5.12 -1.48
N GLY A 204 -14.73 -6.34 -1.81
CA GLY A 204 -13.84 -7.36 -2.37
C GLY A 204 -13.19 -6.91 -3.69
N VAL A 205 -13.96 -6.28 -4.59
CA VAL A 205 -13.43 -5.71 -5.84
C VAL A 205 -12.47 -4.55 -5.56
N TYR A 206 -12.81 -3.69 -4.60
CA TYR A 206 -11.97 -2.57 -4.19
C TYR A 206 -10.62 -3.04 -3.61
N LEU A 207 -10.63 -4.00 -2.68
CA LEU A 207 -9.43 -4.57 -2.08
C LEU A 207 -8.53 -5.25 -3.12
N TRP A 208 -9.13 -5.95 -4.09
CA TRP A 208 -8.39 -6.55 -5.20
C TRP A 208 -7.67 -5.47 -6.03
N SER A 209 -8.40 -4.42 -6.42
CA SER A 209 -7.86 -3.31 -7.22
C SER A 209 -6.67 -2.63 -6.52
N ILE A 210 -6.80 -2.31 -5.23
CA ILE A 210 -5.72 -1.69 -4.45
C ILE A 210 -4.53 -2.62 -4.29
N SER A 211 -4.77 -3.88 -3.97
CA SER A 211 -3.70 -4.86 -3.80
C SER A 211 -2.91 -5.05 -5.08
N TYR A 212 -3.58 -5.04 -6.24
CA TYR A 212 -2.93 -5.10 -7.54
C TYR A 212 -2.15 -3.81 -7.85
N ALA A 213 -2.76 -2.64 -7.62
CA ALA A 213 -2.16 -1.33 -7.87
C ALA A 213 -0.90 -1.06 -7.03
N VAL A 214 -0.85 -1.59 -5.81
CA VAL A 214 0.33 -1.44 -4.91
C VAL A 214 1.33 -2.58 -5.09
N GLY A 215 0.83 -3.81 -5.12
CA GLY A 215 1.66 -5.00 -5.08
C GLY A 215 2.42 -5.25 -6.38
N VAL A 216 1.76 -5.13 -7.55
CA VAL A 216 2.40 -5.43 -8.84
C VAL A 216 3.57 -4.48 -9.14
N PRO A 217 3.45 -3.14 -8.99
CA PRO A 217 4.60 -2.25 -9.16
C PRO A 217 5.73 -2.54 -8.18
N SER A 218 5.42 -2.90 -6.92
CA SER A 218 6.44 -3.25 -5.92
C SER A 218 7.21 -4.52 -6.31
N ILE A 219 6.50 -5.56 -6.79
CA ILE A 219 7.13 -6.79 -7.30
C ILE A 219 8.04 -6.47 -8.47
N PHE A 220 7.54 -5.74 -9.47
CA PHE A 220 8.30 -5.45 -10.68
C PHE A 220 9.52 -4.58 -10.39
N ALA A 221 9.35 -3.49 -9.62
CA ALA A 221 10.45 -2.61 -9.23
C ALA A 221 11.51 -3.34 -8.40
N GLY A 222 11.09 -4.11 -7.38
CA GLY A 222 12.00 -4.91 -6.56
C GLY A 222 12.78 -5.93 -7.38
N MET A 223 12.12 -6.69 -8.26
CA MET A 223 12.80 -7.67 -9.12
C MET A 223 13.78 -7.00 -10.09
N ALA A 224 13.38 -5.91 -10.75
CA ALA A 224 14.25 -5.19 -11.68
C ALA A 224 15.49 -4.62 -10.98
N LEU A 225 15.33 -4.02 -9.79
CA LEU A 225 16.43 -3.47 -9.01
C LEU A 225 17.36 -4.56 -8.47
N ALA A 226 16.82 -5.71 -8.04
CA ALA A 226 17.61 -6.85 -7.61
C ALA A 226 18.48 -7.39 -8.76
N ILE A 227 17.90 -7.60 -9.95
CA ILE A 227 18.63 -8.06 -11.14
C ILE A 227 19.72 -7.05 -11.51
N MET A 228 19.39 -5.77 -11.60
CA MET A 228 20.36 -4.71 -11.92
C MET A 228 21.51 -4.66 -10.92
N SER A 229 21.21 -4.79 -9.62
CA SER A 229 22.24 -4.79 -8.56
C SER A 229 23.15 -6.01 -8.64
N LEU A 230 22.59 -7.20 -8.93
CA LEU A 230 23.36 -8.42 -9.12
C LEU A 230 24.26 -8.37 -10.36
N LEU A 231 23.77 -7.80 -11.47
CA LEU A 231 24.56 -7.58 -12.68
C LEU A 231 25.73 -6.62 -12.41
N LEU A 232 25.49 -5.53 -11.67
CA LEU A 232 26.55 -4.60 -11.27
C LEU A 232 27.58 -5.24 -10.34
N LEU A 233 27.14 -6.06 -9.37
CA LEU A 233 28.03 -6.81 -8.49
C LEU A 233 28.88 -7.83 -9.28
N SER A 234 28.31 -8.48 -10.29
CA SER A 234 29.00 -9.46 -11.13
C SER A 234 30.01 -8.80 -12.08
N TYR A 235 29.68 -7.61 -12.60
CA TYR A 235 30.57 -6.85 -13.49
C TYR A 235 31.86 -6.37 -12.80
N GLU A 236 31.82 -6.14 -11.48
CA GLU A 236 33.01 -5.79 -10.68
C GLU A 236 33.91 -6.98 -10.31
N GLY A 237 33.65 -8.16 -10.89
CA GLY A 237 34.53 -9.34 -10.87
C GLY A 237 35.59 -9.37 -11.98
N LEU A 238 35.81 -8.25 -12.66
CA LEU A 238 36.96 -7.96 -13.55
C LEU A 238 38.06 -7.21 -12.79
#